data_AF-A0A2V6A3Y3-F1
#
_entry.id   AF-A0A2V6A3Y3-F1
#
_cell.length_a   1.000
_cell.length_b   1.000
_cell.length_c   1.000
_cell.angle_alpha   90.00
_cell.angle_beta   90.00
_cell.angle_gamma   90.00
#
_symmetry.space_group_name_H-M   'P 1'
#
loop_
_entity.id
_entity.type
_entity.pdbx_description
1 polymer ?
#
loop_
_entity_poly.entity_id
_entity_poly.type
_entity_poly.pdbx_seq_one_letter_code
_entity_poly.pdbx_strand_id
1 'polypeptide(L)'
;MGDPRNVAHAKKVTQEKHHKNKHAPKAGAPAAQPAKKAQSEKQAVVTERAAPETEAEKPAQSPDSARLEKSLAVLSKLKELEFHSRANLEKLAELSLTIEEDLKQKAFAEAIGAVYSAQDAFQSKILKLIEDYEAECARLRPAV
;
A
#
# COMPACT_ATOMS: atom_id res chain seq x y z
N MET A 1 -41.72 2.78 24.30
CA MET A 1 -40.91 1.55 24.36
C MET A 1 -39.73 1.74 23.43
N GLY A 2 -38.50 1.66 23.93
CA GLY A 2 -37.28 1.87 23.12
C GLY A 2 -36.71 0.54 22.60
N ASP A 3 -36.05 0.58 21.44
CA ASP A 3 -35.47 -0.60 20.79
C ASP A 3 -34.25 -1.14 21.59
N PRO A 4 -34.24 -2.42 21.99
CA PRO A 4 -33.19 -3.00 22.84
C PRO A 4 -31.86 -3.30 22.11
N ARG A 5 -31.72 -3.02 20.81
CA ARG A 5 -30.57 -3.50 20.00
C ARG A 5 -29.32 -2.59 19.98
N ASN A 6 -29.26 -1.52 20.77
CA ASN A 6 -28.16 -0.54 20.71
C ASN A 6 -27.41 -0.29 22.04
N VAL A 7 -26.86 -1.35 22.68
CA VAL A 7 -26.03 -1.22 23.90
C VAL A 7 -24.80 -2.15 23.94
N ALA A 8 -24.35 -2.69 22.80
CA ALA A 8 -23.40 -3.81 22.78
C ALA A 8 -21.90 -3.48 22.56
N HIS A 9 -21.51 -2.23 22.24
CA HIS A 9 -20.11 -1.89 21.94
C HIS A 9 -19.62 -0.60 22.62
N ALA A 10 -19.55 -0.63 23.96
CA ALA A 10 -18.93 0.43 24.76
C ALA A 10 -17.93 -0.11 25.80
N LYS A 11 -16.71 -0.44 25.35
CA LYS A 11 -15.48 -0.44 26.18
C LYS A 11 -14.23 -0.38 25.30
N LYS A 12 -13.62 0.80 25.24
CA LYS A 12 -12.29 1.02 24.65
C LYS A 12 -11.24 0.43 25.59
N VAL A 13 -10.23 -0.25 25.05
CA VAL A 13 -8.97 -0.54 25.76
C VAL A 13 -7.81 -0.10 24.87
N THR A 14 -7.31 1.11 25.12
CA THR A 14 -6.08 1.61 24.51
C THR A 14 -4.91 1.18 25.41
N GLN A 15 -4.03 0.30 24.91
CA GLN A 15 -2.74 0.07 25.57
C GLN A 15 -1.68 0.97 24.93
N GLU A 16 -1.48 2.13 25.55
CA GLU A 16 -0.37 3.04 25.25
C GLU A 16 0.90 2.51 25.95
N LYS A 17 1.90 2.08 25.18
CA LYS A 17 3.13 1.49 25.73
C LYS A 17 4.34 2.41 25.53
N HIS A 18 4.40 3.47 26.33
CA HIS A 18 5.60 4.31 26.41
C HIS A 18 6.75 3.58 27.10
N HIS A 19 7.82 3.31 26.36
CA HIS A 19 9.16 3.16 26.96
C HIS A 19 10.09 4.18 26.34
N LYS A 20 10.33 5.26 27.08
CA LYS A 20 11.40 6.21 26.83
C LYS A 20 12.35 6.14 28.02
N ASN A 21 13.47 5.45 27.86
CA ASN A 21 14.68 5.93 28.52
C ASN A 21 15.88 5.80 27.60
N LYS A 22 16.67 6.88 27.53
CA LYS A 22 17.98 6.89 26.88
C LYS A 22 18.97 6.24 27.84
N HIS A 23 20.00 5.58 27.32
CA HIS A 23 21.42 5.88 27.61
C HIS A 23 22.31 4.79 27.03
N ALA A 24 23.18 5.17 26.08
CA ALA A 24 24.48 4.52 25.92
C ALA A 24 25.47 5.16 26.92
N PRO A 25 26.51 4.45 27.37
CA PRO A 25 27.77 4.52 26.63
C PRO A 25 28.64 3.25 26.56
N LYS A 26 29.55 3.29 25.58
CA LYS A 26 30.80 2.53 25.31
C LYS A 26 31.39 1.52 26.31
N ALA A 27 31.92 0.46 25.68
CA ALA A 27 33.23 -0.20 25.85
C ALA A 27 33.46 -1.25 26.95
N GLY A 28 34.09 -2.38 26.56
CA GLY A 28 34.71 -3.37 27.45
C GLY A 28 34.39 -4.84 27.13
N ALA A 29 35.36 -5.58 26.59
CA ALA A 29 35.47 -7.04 26.76
C ALA A 29 36.32 -7.31 28.03
N PRO A 30 36.51 -8.56 28.56
CA PRO A 30 36.17 -9.89 28.00
C PRO A 30 35.59 -10.92 29.01
N ALA A 31 35.44 -12.19 28.57
CA ALA A 31 35.24 -13.43 29.36
C ALA A 31 33.89 -13.56 30.13
N ALA A 32 33.39 -14.75 30.52
CA ALA A 32 33.94 -16.11 30.52
C ALA A 32 32.84 -17.19 30.30
N GLN A 33 33.23 -18.41 29.91
CA GLN A 33 32.40 -19.62 30.04
C GLN A 33 32.50 -20.21 31.46
N PRO A 34 31.52 -21.00 31.94
CA PRO A 34 31.68 -22.47 31.95
C PRO A 34 30.38 -23.25 31.58
N ALA A 35 30.43 -24.31 30.78
CA ALA A 35 30.55 -25.73 31.19
C ALA A 35 29.55 -26.18 32.29
N LYS A 36 28.72 -27.23 32.11
CA LYS A 36 29.06 -28.66 31.86
C LYS A 36 27.84 -29.44 31.27
N LYS A 37 28.04 -30.39 30.33
CA LYS A 37 27.90 -31.88 30.43
C LYS A 37 26.51 -32.41 30.90
N ALA A 38 25.92 -33.52 30.41
CA ALA A 38 26.32 -34.64 29.53
C ALA A 38 25.02 -35.25 28.90
N GLN A 39 24.93 -35.62 27.62
CA GLN A 39 25.41 -36.85 26.93
C GLN A 39 24.60 -38.14 27.20
N SER A 40 23.91 -38.63 26.16
CA SER A 40 23.86 -40.03 25.62
C SER A 40 22.91 -40.01 24.39
N GLU A 41 23.28 -40.38 23.15
CA GLU A 41 23.68 -41.72 22.65
C GLU A 41 22.58 -42.77 22.90
N LYS A 42 22.03 -43.58 21.97
CA LYS A 42 22.29 -43.96 20.55
C LYS A 42 20.94 -44.45 19.93
N GLN A 43 20.75 -44.83 18.66
CA GLN A 43 21.64 -45.05 17.50
C GLN A 43 20.94 -44.61 16.17
N ALA A 44 21.24 -45.25 15.04
CA ALA A 44 20.58 -45.10 13.73
C ALA A 44 20.25 -46.46 13.08
N VAL A 45 19.21 -46.53 12.24
CA VAL A 45 19.05 -47.46 11.09
C VAL A 45 18.30 -46.69 9.97
N VAL A 46 18.56 -47.05 8.72
CA VAL A 46 18.26 -46.26 7.51
C VAL A 46 17.15 -46.92 6.66
N THR A 47 16.45 -46.12 5.86
CA THR A 47 15.60 -46.47 4.69
C THR A 47 14.31 -47.27 4.94
N GLU A 48 13.17 -46.61 4.69
CA GLU A 48 12.30 -47.03 3.59
C GLU A 48 11.80 -45.81 2.80
N ARG A 49 11.48 -46.02 1.52
CA ARG A 49 11.29 -45.01 0.48
C ARG A 49 9.80 -44.79 0.22
N ALA A 50 9.19 -43.81 0.89
CA ALA A 50 7.92 -43.22 0.46
C ALA A 50 8.21 -41.97 -0.38
N ALA A 51 7.46 -41.77 -1.46
CA ALA A 51 7.74 -40.70 -2.43
C ALA A 51 7.63 -39.30 -1.79
N PRO A 52 8.45 -38.32 -2.23
CA PRO A 52 7.98 -36.95 -2.16
C PRO A 52 6.74 -36.87 -3.06
N GLU A 53 5.56 -36.64 -2.46
CA GLU A 53 4.44 -36.13 -3.22
C GLU A 53 4.94 -34.87 -3.94
N THR A 54 4.74 -34.83 -5.25
CA THR A 54 5.16 -33.70 -6.08
C THR A 54 4.50 -32.45 -5.54
N GLU A 55 5.25 -31.62 -4.80
CA GLU A 55 4.93 -30.20 -4.66
C GLU A 55 4.76 -29.70 -6.08
N ALA A 56 3.51 -29.37 -6.43
CA ALA A 56 3.18 -28.96 -7.79
C ALA A 56 4.02 -27.72 -8.09
N GLU A 57 5.05 -27.89 -8.93
CA GLU A 57 5.93 -26.81 -9.35
C GLU A 57 5.04 -25.72 -9.96
N LYS A 58 4.78 -24.67 -9.18
CA LYS A 58 4.20 -23.44 -9.71
C LYS A 58 5.16 -23.01 -10.82
N PRO A 59 4.75 -23.04 -12.10
CA PRO A 59 5.69 -22.86 -13.20
C PRO A 59 6.40 -21.53 -13.00
N ALA A 60 7.74 -21.57 -13.05
CA ALA A 60 8.58 -20.44 -12.69
C ALA A 60 8.17 -19.22 -13.54
N GLN A 61 7.47 -18.27 -12.92
CA GLN A 61 6.99 -17.08 -13.61
C GLN A 61 8.20 -16.33 -14.17
N SER A 62 8.18 -16.06 -15.47
CA SER A 62 9.26 -15.31 -16.12
C SER A 62 9.42 -13.95 -15.43
N PRO A 63 10.64 -13.37 -15.40
CA PRO A 63 10.87 -12.04 -14.86
C PRO A 63 9.93 -10.97 -15.47
N ASP A 64 9.56 -11.14 -16.74
CA ASP A 64 8.62 -10.27 -17.44
C ASP A 64 7.17 -10.45 -16.98
N SER A 65 6.73 -11.66 -16.62
CA SER A 65 5.41 -11.89 -15.98
C SER A 65 5.33 -11.16 -14.64
N ALA A 66 6.34 -11.30 -13.78
CA ALA A 66 6.40 -10.61 -12.49
C ALA A 66 6.56 -9.08 -12.63
N ARG A 67 7.16 -8.60 -13.73
CA ARG A 67 7.21 -7.16 -14.07
C ARG A 67 5.85 -6.66 -14.54
N LEU A 68 5.16 -7.41 -15.41
CA LEU A 68 3.83 -7.09 -15.91
C LEU A 68 2.80 -6.98 -14.78
N GLU A 69 2.79 -7.91 -13.81
CA GLU A 69 1.92 -7.84 -12.63
C GLU A 69 2.10 -6.53 -11.84
N LYS A 70 3.36 -6.15 -11.58
CA LYS A 70 3.69 -4.87 -10.92
C LYS A 70 3.27 -3.67 -11.74
N SER A 71 3.46 -3.71 -13.06
CA SER A 71 3.00 -2.65 -13.97
C SER A 71 1.48 -2.51 -13.94
N LEU A 72 0.72 -3.61 -13.98
CA LEU A 72 -0.74 -3.57 -13.89
C LEU A 72 -1.23 -3.01 -12.55
N ALA A 73 -0.52 -3.26 -11.44
CA ALA A 73 -0.81 -2.63 -10.15
C ALA A 73 -0.59 -1.10 -10.18
N VAL A 74 0.49 -0.62 -10.80
CA VAL A 74 0.74 0.82 -11.01
C VAL A 74 -0.34 1.44 -11.90
N LEU A 75 -0.66 0.81 -13.03
CA LEU A 75 -1.73 1.26 -13.94
C LEU A 75 -3.08 1.38 -13.20
N SER A 76 -3.40 0.42 -12.33
CA SER A 76 -4.63 0.44 -11.53
C SER A 76 -4.67 1.66 -10.61
N LYS A 77 -3.53 2.01 -9.99
CA LYS A 77 -3.41 3.21 -9.14
C LYS A 77 -3.44 4.52 -9.94
N LEU A 78 -2.90 4.55 -11.16
CA LEU A 78 -3.04 5.71 -12.04
C LEU A 78 -4.52 5.97 -12.42
N LYS A 79 -5.28 4.91 -12.74
CA LYS A 79 -6.72 5.01 -13.02
C LYS A 79 -7.56 5.44 -11.80
N GLU A 80 -7.19 5.01 -10.60
CA GLU A 80 -7.81 5.48 -9.35
C GLU A 80 -7.56 6.99 -9.14
N LEU A 81 -6.35 7.49 -9.40
CA LEU A 81 -6.03 8.92 -9.34
C LEU A 81 -6.77 9.74 -10.40
N GLU A 82 -6.95 9.22 -11.61
CA GLU A 82 -7.76 9.85 -12.67
C GLU A 82 -9.23 9.96 -12.27
N PHE A 83 -9.82 8.89 -11.74
CA PHE A 83 -11.20 8.90 -11.25
C PHE A 83 -11.41 9.95 -10.15
N HIS A 84 -10.50 10.03 -9.17
CA HIS A 84 -10.57 11.05 -8.12
C HIS A 84 -10.34 12.48 -8.67
N SER A 85 -9.47 12.64 -9.67
CA SER A 85 -9.22 13.93 -10.31
C SER A 85 -10.45 14.49 -11.02
N ARG A 86 -11.25 13.63 -11.67
CA ARG A 86 -12.55 14.04 -12.23
C ARG A 86 -13.54 14.50 -11.16
N ALA A 87 -13.67 13.76 -10.07
CA ALA A 87 -14.52 14.16 -8.95
C ALA A 87 -14.04 15.48 -8.31
N ASN A 88 -12.72 15.73 -8.26
CA ASN A 88 -12.16 16.99 -7.80
C ASN A 88 -12.53 18.16 -8.73
N LEU A 89 -12.54 17.98 -10.06
CA LEU A 89 -12.98 19.03 -11.00
C LEU A 89 -14.44 19.42 -10.76
N GLU A 90 -15.33 18.43 -10.63
CA GLU A 90 -16.75 18.65 -10.32
C GLU A 90 -16.91 19.41 -9.00
N LYS A 91 -16.18 19.00 -7.95
CA LYS A 91 -16.22 19.66 -6.63
C LYS A 91 -15.64 21.08 -6.65
N LEU A 92 -14.57 21.33 -7.42
CA LEU A 92 -13.97 22.65 -7.54
C LEU A 92 -14.87 23.60 -8.34
N ALA A 93 -15.60 23.12 -9.35
CA ALA A 93 -16.61 23.90 -10.05
C ALA A 93 -17.76 24.32 -9.11
N GLU A 94 -18.29 23.39 -8.32
CA GLU A 94 -19.31 23.66 -7.30
C GLU A 94 -18.85 24.71 -6.28
N LEU A 95 -17.62 24.55 -5.75
CA LEU A 95 -17.04 25.50 -4.80
C LEU A 95 -16.79 26.89 -5.41
N SER A 96 -16.38 26.96 -6.68
CA SER A 96 -16.19 28.22 -7.40
C SER A 96 -17.51 28.99 -7.52
N LEU A 97 -18.58 28.28 -7.91
CA LEU A 97 -19.93 28.85 -8.00
C LEU A 97 -20.39 29.43 -6.64
N THR A 98 -20.27 28.67 -5.56
CA THR A 98 -20.67 29.16 -4.23
C THR A 98 -19.80 30.33 -3.73
N ILE A 99 -18.50 30.34 -4.02
CA ILE A 99 -17.60 31.45 -3.63
C ILE A 99 -17.97 32.74 -4.37
N GLU A 100 -18.18 32.68 -5.68
CA GLU A 100 -18.39 33.85 -6.53
C GLU A 100 -19.84 34.31 -6.59
N GLU A 101 -20.80 33.39 -6.62
CA GLU A 101 -22.22 33.68 -6.80
C GLU A 101 -23.02 33.71 -5.49
N ASP A 102 -22.82 32.77 -4.57
CA ASP A 102 -23.59 32.76 -3.31
C ASP A 102 -22.97 33.70 -2.27
N LEU A 103 -21.68 33.54 -1.99
CA LEU A 103 -20.96 34.27 -0.94
C LEU A 103 -20.39 35.62 -1.42
N LYS A 104 -20.38 35.88 -2.74
CA LYS A 104 -19.83 37.07 -3.41
C LYS A 104 -18.37 37.41 -3.02
N GLN A 105 -17.58 36.41 -2.61
CA GLN A 105 -16.22 36.61 -2.12
C GLN A 105 -15.18 36.68 -3.25
N LYS A 106 -15.25 37.75 -4.05
CA LYS A 106 -14.35 37.97 -5.21
C LYS A 106 -12.85 37.91 -4.87
N ALA A 107 -12.46 38.14 -3.62
CA ALA A 107 -11.08 38.01 -3.14
C ALA A 107 -10.52 36.57 -3.28
N PHE A 108 -11.37 35.55 -3.38
CA PHE A 108 -10.95 34.15 -3.56
C PHE A 108 -11.14 33.61 -4.98
N ALA A 109 -11.76 34.37 -5.89
CA ALA A 109 -12.06 33.94 -7.27
C ALA A 109 -10.79 33.54 -8.05
N GLU A 110 -9.74 34.37 -7.96
CA GLU A 110 -8.44 34.07 -8.58
C GLU A 110 -7.80 32.79 -8.01
N ALA A 111 -7.87 32.61 -6.69
CA ALA A 111 -7.29 31.46 -6.02
C ALA A 111 -8.02 30.14 -6.35
N ILE A 112 -9.35 30.14 -6.35
CA ILE A 112 -10.14 28.93 -6.69
C ILE A 112 -10.02 28.62 -8.20
N GLY A 113 -10.02 29.64 -9.06
CA GLY A 113 -9.76 29.49 -10.49
C GLY A 113 -8.39 28.89 -10.79
N ALA A 114 -7.33 29.35 -10.09
CA ALA A 114 -5.99 28.77 -10.24
C ALA A 114 -5.93 27.29 -9.80
N VAL A 115 -6.61 26.93 -8.71
CA VAL A 115 -6.71 25.52 -8.26
C VAL A 115 -7.49 24.67 -9.25
N TYR A 116 -8.60 25.18 -9.79
CA TYR A 116 -9.38 24.52 -10.84
C TYR A 116 -8.52 24.25 -12.09
N SER A 117 -7.84 25.29 -12.61
CA SER A 117 -6.95 25.16 -13.78
C SER A 117 -5.80 24.18 -13.54
N ALA A 118 -5.24 24.13 -12.31
CA ALA A 118 -4.21 23.16 -11.95
C ALA A 118 -4.75 21.72 -11.92
N GLN A 119 -5.97 21.51 -11.43
CA GLN A 119 -6.63 20.20 -11.43
C GLN A 119 -6.98 19.74 -12.85
N ASP A 120 -7.40 20.63 -13.75
CA ASP A 120 -7.69 20.32 -15.15
C ASP A 120 -6.41 19.94 -15.93
N ALA A 121 -5.33 20.70 -15.71
CA ALA A 121 -4.01 20.37 -16.24
C ALA A 121 -3.47 19.04 -15.67
N PHE A 122 -3.79 18.68 -14.43
CA PHE A 122 -3.50 17.35 -13.87
C PHE A 122 -4.33 16.27 -14.56
N GLN A 123 -5.65 16.47 -14.71
CA GLN A 123 -6.57 15.53 -15.37
C GLN A 123 -6.12 15.19 -16.79
N SER A 124 -5.75 16.20 -17.58
CA SER A 124 -5.23 16.01 -18.94
C SER A 124 -3.93 15.19 -18.95
N LYS A 125 -3.02 15.43 -17.99
CA LYS A 125 -1.73 14.73 -17.91
C LYS A 125 -1.87 13.29 -17.39
N ILE A 126 -2.73 13.02 -16.41
CA ILE A 126 -2.93 11.68 -15.88
C ILE A 126 -3.59 10.77 -16.92
N LEU A 127 -4.54 11.28 -17.71
CA LEU A 127 -5.13 10.57 -18.85
C LEU A 127 -4.05 10.16 -19.88
N LYS A 128 -3.18 11.10 -20.29
CA LYS A 128 -2.10 10.79 -21.24
C LYS A 128 -1.09 9.79 -20.66
N LEU A 129 -0.73 9.94 -19.39
CA LEU A 129 0.15 9.00 -18.71
C LEU A 129 -0.45 7.59 -18.64
N ILE A 130 -1.76 7.46 -18.42
CA ILE A 130 -2.46 6.17 -18.45
C ILE A 130 -2.36 5.54 -19.84
N GLU A 131 -2.67 6.27 -20.91
CA GLU A 131 -2.58 5.78 -22.30
C GLU A 131 -1.17 5.24 -22.62
N ASP A 132 -0.13 6.03 -22.33
CA ASP A 132 1.26 5.63 -22.57
C ASP A 132 1.68 4.41 -21.73
N TYR A 133 1.17 4.31 -20.49
CA TYR A 133 1.44 3.19 -19.59
C TYR A 133 0.67 1.92 -19.98
N GLU A 134 -0.51 2.04 -20.59
CA GLU A 134 -1.24 0.91 -21.19
C GLU A 134 -0.50 0.34 -22.40
N ALA A 135 0.09 1.19 -23.24
CA ALA A 135 0.92 0.77 -24.35
C ALA A 135 2.18 0.01 -23.88
N GLU A 136 2.87 0.49 -22.84
CA GLU A 136 4.01 -0.24 -22.23
C GLU A 136 3.55 -1.57 -21.58
N CYS A 137 2.40 -1.60 -20.89
CA CYS A 137 1.82 -2.84 -20.38
C CYS A 137 1.51 -3.84 -21.51
N ALA A 138 1.03 -3.37 -22.66
CA ALA A 138 0.78 -4.21 -23.83
C ALA A 138 2.09 -4.76 -24.43
N ARG A 139 3.14 -3.94 -24.51
CA ARG A 139 4.48 -4.33 -24.97
C ARG A 139 5.14 -5.40 -24.07
N LEU A 140 4.79 -5.43 -22.79
CA LEU A 140 5.28 -6.41 -21.81
C LEU A 140 4.46 -7.72 -21.78
N ARG A 141 3.33 -7.81 -22.50
CA ARG A 141 2.58 -9.07 -22.60
C ARG A 141 3.33 -10.07 -23.49
N PRO A 142 3.36 -11.37 -23.13
CA PRO A 142 3.82 -12.41 -24.04
C PRO A 142 3.02 -12.37 -25.34
N ALA A 143 3.68 -12.57 -26.48
CA ALA A 143 2.99 -12.91 -27.71
C ALA A 143 2.30 -14.28 -27.52
N VAL A 144 1.04 -14.36 -27.93
CA VAL A 144 0.21 -15.58 -27.91
C VAL A 144 0.37 -16.30 -29.24
#